data_AF-A0A2H9QWR1-F1
#
_entry.id   AF-A0A2H9QWR1-F1
#
_cell.length_a   1.000
_cell.length_b   1.000
_cell.length_c   1.000
_cell.angle_alpha   90.00
_cell.angle_beta   90.00
_cell.angle_gamma   90.00
#
_symmetry.space_group_name_H-M   'P 1'
#
loop_
_entity.id
_entity.type
_entity.pdbx_description
1 polymer ?
#
loop_
_entity_poly.entity_id
_entity_poly.type
_entity_poly.pdbx_seq_one_letter_code
_entity_poly.pdbx_strand_id
1 'polypeptide(L)' 'EPLPDGVAKGRYIKPEEAEEMLDDYFKARGWDKNGNPTKEKSRELGLENI' A
#
# COMPACT_ATOMS: atom_id res chain seq x y z
N GLU A 1 14.81 -6.04 -8.65
CA GLU A 1 15.87 -5.75 -9.63
C GLU A 1 15.68 -4.35 -10.21
N PRO A 2 16.76 -3.63 -10.55
CA PRO A 2 16.67 -2.32 -11.18
C PRO A 2 16.00 -2.41 -12.56
N LEU A 3 15.37 -1.31 -12.99
CA LEU A 3 14.74 -1.24 -14.30
C LEU A 3 15.76 -1.48 -15.42
N PRO A 4 15.50 -2.43 -16.35
CA PRO A 4 16.49 -2.87 -17.32
C PRO A 4 16.77 -1.85 -18.43
N ASP A 5 15.80 -0.99 -18.79
CA ASP A 5 15.95 -0.01 -19.85
C ASP A 5 15.01 1.23 -19.71
N GLY A 6 15.12 2.16 -20.66
CA GLY A 6 14.33 3.38 -20.77
C GLY A 6 14.89 4.56 -19.96
N VAL A 7 14.14 5.66 -19.89
CA VAL A 7 14.56 6.90 -19.19
C VAL A 7 14.79 6.70 -17.68
N ALA A 8 14.22 5.63 -17.12
CA ALA A 8 14.35 5.26 -15.72
C ALA A 8 15.28 4.05 -15.50
N LYS A 9 16.06 3.65 -16.52
CA LYS A 9 17.02 2.55 -16.43
C LYS A 9 17.91 2.67 -15.19
N GLY A 10 18.10 1.57 -14.49
CA GLY A 10 18.90 1.51 -13.26
C GLY A 10 18.17 1.98 -12.00
N ARG A 11 16.99 2.62 -12.11
CA ARG A 11 16.19 2.95 -10.92
C ARG A 11 15.65 1.68 -10.29
N TYR A 12 15.63 1.68 -8.96
CA TYR A 12 15.20 0.57 -8.14
C TYR A 12 14.63 1.15 -6.85
N ILE A 13 13.51 0.60 -6.39
CA ILE A 13 12.98 0.87 -5.04
C ILE A 13 13.44 -0.28 -4.18
N LYS A 14 14.02 0.03 -3.02
CA LYS A 14 14.44 -1.00 -2.08
C LYS A 14 13.21 -1.67 -1.45
N PRO A 15 13.28 -2.95 -1.07
CA PRO A 15 12.16 -3.64 -0.42
C PRO A 15 11.63 -2.87 0.80
N GLU A 16 12.52 -2.30 1.61
CA GLU A 16 12.15 -1.57 2.83
C GLU A 16 11.43 -0.26 2.51
N GLU A 17 11.84 0.45 1.45
CA GLU A 17 11.17 1.66 0.97
C GLU A 17 9.76 1.32 0.44
N ALA A 18 9.62 0.18 -0.24
CA ALA A 18 8.31 -0.29 -0.71
C ALA A 18 7.38 -0.69 0.45
N GLU A 19 7.92 -1.34 1.48
CA GLU A 19 7.18 -1.68 2.70
C GLU A 19 6.70 -0.43 3.45
N GLU A 20 7.57 0.58 3.60
CA GLU A 20 7.20 1.86 4.22
C GLU A 20 6.08 2.56 3.44
N MET A 21 6.20 2.63 2.11
CA MET A 21 5.17 3.22 1.25
C MET A 21 3.83 2.47 1.36
N LEU A 22 3.87 1.14 1.51
CA LEU A 22 2.66 0.32 1.66
C LEU A 22 2.00 0.56 3.03
N ASP A 23 2.79 0.61 4.09
CA ASP A 23 2.33 0.93 5.45
C ASP A 23 1.65 2.30 5.49
N ASP A 24 2.24 3.31 4.86
CA ASP A 24 1.67 4.66 4.79
C ASP A 24 0.39 4.70 3.96
N TYR A 25 0.33 3.94 2.87
CA TYR A 25 -0.89 3.77 2.09
C TYR A 25 -2.01 3.15 2.92
N PHE A 26 -1.75 2.06 3.66
CA PHE A 26 -2.74 1.43 4.53
C PHE A 26 -3.24 2.38 5.62
N LYS A 27 -2.33 3.08 6.31
CA LYS A 27 -2.71 4.10 7.31
C LYS A 27 -3.60 5.17 6.71
N ALA A 28 -3.20 5.75 5.57
CA ALA A 28 -3.97 6.79 4.89
C ALA A 28 -5.37 6.30 4.49
N ARG A 29 -5.50 5.01 4.19
CA ARG A 29 -6.78 4.41 3.80
C ARG A 29 -7.62 3.88 4.97
N GLY A 30 -7.12 3.96 6.20
CA GLY A 30 -7.79 3.42 7.38
C GLY A 30 -7.82 1.89 7.38
N TRP A 31 -6.76 1.27 6.85
CA TRP A 31 -6.56 -0.16 6.75
C TRP A 31 -5.54 -0.62 7.80
N ASP A 32 -5.61 -1.90 8.16
CA ASP A 32 -4.62 -2.53 9.03
C ASP A 32 -3.34 -2.91 8.26
N LYS A 33 -2.33 -3.36 9.01
CA LYS A 33 -1.03 -3.78 8.44
C LYS A 33 -1.11 -5.01 7.54
N ASN A 34 -2.22 -5.75 7.58
CA ASN A 34 -2.45 -6.89 6.69
C ASN A 34 -3.14 -6.46 5.39
N GLY A 35 -3.40 -5.17 5.19
CA GLY A 35 -4.06 -4.63 4.02
C GLY A 35 -5.58 -4.79 4.04
N ASN A 36 -6.20 -4.97 5.22
CA ASN A 36 -7.66 -5.05 5.34
C ASN A 36 -8.24 -3.71 5.82
N PRO A 37 -9.40 -3.27 5.27
CA PRO A 37 -10.13 -2.16 5.86
C PRO A 37 -10.45 -2.42 7.34
N THR A 38 -10.22 -1.43 8.18
CA THR A 38 -10.66 -1.50 9.58
C THR A 38 -12.19 -1.56 9.64
N LYS A 39 -12.75 -2.06 10.74
CA LYS A 39 -14.21 -2.07 10.97
C LYS A 39 -14.83 -0.68 10.80
N GLU A 40 -14.14 0.36 11.26
CA GLU A 40 -14.55 1.75 11.09
C GLU A 40 -14.62 2.13 9.62
N LYS A 41 -13.58 1.83 8.84
CA LYS A 41 -13.58 2.10 7.39
C LYS A 41 -14.64 1.28 6.65
N SER A 42 -14.85 0.02 7.00
CA SER A 42 -15.90 -0.81 6.42
C SER A 42 -17.29 -0.24 6.70
N ARG A 43 -17.54 0.29 7.91
CA ARG A 43 -18.79 0.98 8.26
C ARG A 43 -19.01 2.24 7.45
N GLU A 44 -17.98 3.10 7.38
CA GLU A 44 -18.01 4.35 6.61
C GLU A 44 -18.41 4.11 5.16
N LEU A 45 -17.92 3.02 4.58
CA LEU A 45 -18.16 2.64 3.18
C LEU A 45 -19.42 1.77 2.98
N GLY A 46 -20.12 1.38 4.05
CA GLY A 46 -21.31 0.52 3.96
C GLY A 46 -21.01 -0.93 3.55
N LEU A 47 -19.81 -1.43 3.82
CA LEU A 47 -19.32 -2.76 3.41
C LEU A 47 -19.40 -3.82 4.52
N GLU A 48 -20.13 -3.57 5.62
CA GLU A 48 -20.14 -4.47 6.79
C GLU A 48 -20.71 -5.87 6.52
N ASN A 49 -21.38 -6.09 5.38
CA ASN A 49 -22.09 -7.34 5.04
C ASN A 49 -21.50 -8.08 3.82
N ILE A 50 -20.25 -7.78 3.43
CA ILE A 50 -19.58 -8.38 2.28
C ILE A 50 -18.48 -9.33 2.76
#